data_AF-A0A1Q7C921-F1
#
_entry.id   AF-A0A1Q7C921-F1
#
_cell.length_a   1.000
_cell.length_b   1.000
_cell.length_c   1.000
_cell.angle_alpha   90.00
_cell.angle_beta   90.00
_cell.angle_gamma   90.00
#
_symmetry.space_group_name_H-M   'P 1'
#
loop_
_entity.id
_entity.type
_entity.pdbx_description
1 polymer ?
#
loop_
_entity_poly.entity_id
_entity_poly.type
_entity_poly.pdbx_seq_one_letter_code
_entity_poly.pdbx_strand_id
1 'polypeptide(L)'
;MQAQWWKVQTSGIDTNLRGVSVAEMPDAKGVPGPVVWASGSNGVILRSVDEGETWKRLQVTVGDALDLRGIVAFNEKMAYLMSSGEGEKSRIYKTTDGGETWRLQYTDKRKEFFLDAIACHTETRCFALSDPIDGKFLLLSTSDGEHWNPLPSANMAAALPGEGVFAASNSGLVVSGEEIFFGTGGPAARVFHSPDLGHTWTVAETPIASGKPSAGIFSLAIDDNDRIMAVGGDYKEPGRPYRAAAYSVDGGKTWQLVARQPGGYRSAVAHIDDGRWVAAGPNGEDFSSDSGVHWKHTDSLNLNAVALLDVFTGWAVGPNGTIAHFVNHTQYEIRFRRPNSPARLASVNLAE
;
A
#
# COMPACT_ATOMS: atom_id res chain seq x y z
N MET A 1 26.88 5.46 -10.61
CA MET A 1 25.51 5.01 -10.96
C MET A 1 24.75 4.82 -9.66
N GLN A 2 23.56 5.41 -9.52
CA GLN A 2 22.69 5.10 -8.38
C GLN A 2 22.20 3.65 -8.53
N ALA A 3 22.11 2.91 -7.42
CA ALA A 3 21.61 1.54 -7.44
C ALA A 3 20.11 1.54 -7.77
N GLN A 4 19.68 0.71 -8.71
CA GLN A 4 18.27 0.55 -9.08
C GLN A 4 17.54 -0.31 -8.07
N TRP A 5 16.62 0.26 -7.30
CA TRP A 5 15.87 -0.46 -6.25
C TRP A 5 14.71 -1.30 -6.77
N TRP A 6 14.44 -1.22 -8.07
CA TRP A 6 13.33 -1.89 -8.73
C TRP A 6 13.81 -2.53 -10.02
N LYS A 7 13.45 -3.81 -10.20
CA LYS A 7 13.66 -4.55 -11.44
C LYS A 7 12.33 -4.70 -12.15
N VAL A 8 12.16 -4.01 -13.27
CA VAL A 8 10.92 -4.08 -14.08
C VAL A 8 10.69 -5.51 -14.58
N GLN A 9 9.45 -5.96 -14.42
CA GLN A 9 8.89 -7.21 -14.94
C GLN A 9 7.88 -6.86 -16.03
N THR A 10 7.74 -7.72 -17.05
CA THR A 10 6.75 -7.54 -18.11
C THR A 10 5.46 -8.27 -17.76
N SER A 11 4.35 -7.55 -17.61
CA SER A 11 3.03 -8.13 -17.38
C SER A 11 2.33 -8.59 -18.67
N GLY A 12 2.76 -8.07 -19.83
CA GLY A 12 2.10 -8.29 -21.13
C GLY A 12 0.78 -7.52 -21.28
N ILE A 13 0.50 -6.55 -20.40
CA ILE A 13 -0.72 -5.75 -20.39
C ILE A 13 -0.37 -4.28 -20.63
N ASP A 14 -1.28 -3.53 -21.26
CA ASP A 14 -1.15 -2.09 -21.52
C ASP A 14 -2.30 -1.31 -20.84
N THR A 15 -2.45 -1.49 -19.52
CA THR A 15 -3.42 -0.75 -18.70
C THR A 15 -2.76 -0.18 -17.46
N ASN A 16 -3.40 0.77 -16.81
CA ASN A 16 -2.90 1.34 -15.58
C ASN A 16 -3.14 0.40 -14.39
N LEU A 17 -2.08 -0.11 -13.77
CA LEU A 17 -2.18 -0.89 -12.54
C LEU A 17 -2.14 0.04 -11.32
N ARG A 18 -3.02 -0.21 -10.35
CA ARG A 18 -3.35 0.70 -9.25
C ARG A 18 -3.31 0.05 -7.87
N GLY A 19 -3.55 -1.26 -7.79
CA GLY A 19 -3.43 -2.02 -6.56
C GLY A 19 -2.39 -3.12 -6.71
N VAL A 20 -1.66 -3.39 -5.63
CA VAL A 20 -0.76 -4.55 -5.51
C VAL A 20 -0.84 -5.09 -4.09
N SER A 21 -0.87 -6.41 -3.97
CA SER A 21 -0.84 -7.11 -2.68
C SER A 21 0.07 -8.32 -2.80
N VAL A 22 0.80 -8.60 -1.73
CA VAL A 22 1.72 -9.73 -1.62
C VAL A 22 1.35 -10.52 -0.39
N ALA A 23 1.32 -11.84 -0.52
CA ALA A 23 1.11 -12.76 0.61
C ALA A 23 2.15 -13.88 0.56
N GLU A 24 2.60 -14.36 1.72
CA GLU A 24 3.49 -15.51 1.80
C GLU A 24 2.69 -16.82 1.77
N MET A 25 3.07 -17.76 0.92
CA MET A 25 2.43 -19.07 0.81
C MET A 25 3.45 -20.18 0.51
N PRO A 26 3.35 -21.36 1.14
CA PRO A 26 4.16 -22.51 0.72
C PRO A 26 3.88 -22.88 -0.74
N ASP A 27 4.94 -23.07 -1.54
CA ASP A 27 4.89 -23.62 -2.88
C ASP A 27 4.44 -25.10 -2.88
N ALA A 28 4.33 -25.70 -4.07
CA ALA A 28 3.93 -27.11 -4.21
C ALA A 28 4.87 -28.12 -3.52
N LYS A 29 6.07 -27.68 -3.09
CA LYS A 29 7.07 -28.46 -2.35
C LYS A 29 7.10 -28.10 -0.86
N GLY A 30 6.21 -27.21 -0.40
CA GLY A 30 6.14 -26.72 0.97
C GLY A 30 7.17 -25.64 1.32
N VAL A 31 7.83 -25.05 0.32
CA VAL A 31 8.78 -23.94 0.50
C VAL A 31 8.01 -22.63 0.41
N PRO A 32 7.98 -21.78 1.45
CA PRO A 32 7.33 -20.48 1.38
C PRO A 32 7.82 -19.66 0.19
N GLY A 33 6.90 -19.18 -0.62
CA GLY A 33 7.10 -18.32 -1.77
C GLY A 33 6.00 -17.26 -1.84
N PRO A 34 6.31 -16.08 -2.38
CA PRO A 34 5.35 -14.99 -2.46
C PRO A 34 4.31 -15.24 -3.57
N VAL A 35 3.05 -15.01 -3.22
CA VAL A 35 1.95 -14.86 -4.17
C VAL A 35 1.68 -13.37 -4.33
N VAL A 36 1.65 -12.91 -5.58
CA VAL A 36 1.47 -11.49 -5.89
C VAL A 36 0.21 -11.31 -6.70
N TRP A 37 -0.62 -10.37 -6.27
CA TRP A 37 -1.81 -9.95 -6.99
C TRP A 37 -1.68 -8.48 -7.36
N ALA A 38 -2.08 -8.13 -8.57
CA ALA A 38 -2.16 -6.76 -9.04
C ALA A 38 -3.53 -6.49 -9.65
N SER A 39 -4.05 -5.27 -9.46
CA SER A 39 -5.32 -4.84 -10.01
C SER A 39 -5.21 -3.45 -10.63
N GLY A 40 -6.12 -3.11 -11.54
CA GLY A 40 -6.10 -1.79 -12.16
C GLY A 40 -7.31 -1.44 -13.00
N SER A 41 -7.11 -0.47 -13.88
CA SER A 41 -8.14 0.07 -14.75
C SER A 41 -8.62 -0.96 -15.77
N ASN A 42 -9.88 -0.80 -16.21
CA ASN A 42 -10.56 -1.71 -17.15
C ASN A 42 -10.71 -3.13 -16.61
N GLY A 43 -10.97 -3.27 -15.31
CA GLY A 43 -11.24 -4.55 -14.67
C GLY A 43 -10.04 -5.52 -14.66
N VAL A 44 -8.82 -5.03 -14.88
CA VAL A 44 -7.66 -5.93 -14.96
C VAL A 44 -7.26 -6.44 -13.58
N ILE A 45 -7.09 -7.77 -13.51
CA ILE A 45 -6.54 -8.49 -12.36
C ILE A 45 -5.46 -9.44 -12.87
N LEU A 46 -4.30 -9.40 -12.24
CA LEU A 46 -3.16 -10.26 -12.51
C LEU A 46 -2.78 -11.00 -11.24
N ARG A 47 -2.32 -12.24 -11.39
CA ARG A 47 -1.78 -13.04 -10.29
C ARG A 47 -0.51 -13.76 -10.74
N SER A 48 0.49 -13.76 -9.87
CA SER A 48 1.69 -14.59 -9.98
C SER A 48 1.82 -15.46 -8.74
N VAL A 49 2.32 -16.68 -8.94
CA VAL A 49 2.65 -17.67 -7.90
C VAL A 49 4.11 -18.13 -8.01
N ASP A 50 4.92 -17.35 -8.75
CA ASP A 50 6.31 -17.63 -9.12
C ASP A 50 7.15 -16.34 -9.07
N GLU A 51 6.97 -15.53 -8.01
CA GLU A 51 7.77 -14.31 -7.76
C GLU A 51 7.70 -13.26 -8.90
N GLY A 52 6.58 -13.24 -9.63
CA GLY A 52 6.37 -12.35 -10.76
C GLY A 52 7.16 -12.75 -12.03
N GLU A 53 7.70 -13.96 -12.10
CA GLU A 53 8.27 -14.50 -13.34
C GLU A 53 7.20 -14.65 -14.43
N THR A 54 6.02 -15.16 -14.06
CA THR A 54 4.85 -15.22 -14.95
C THR A 54 3.60 -14.63 -14.31
N TRP A 55 2.77 -14.01 -15.14
CA TRP A 55 1.54 -13.35 -14.71
C TRP A 55 0.33 -13.96 -15.42
N LYS A 56 -0.59 -14.52 -14.64
CA LYS A 56 -1.90 -14.97 -15.14
C LYS A 56 -2.88 -13.80 -15.06
N ARG A 57 -3.40 -13.37 -16.21
CA ARG A 57 -4.59 -12.51 -16.25
C ARG A 57 -5.82 -13.33 -15.88
N LEU A 58 -6.51 -12.92 -14.83
CA LEU A 58 -7.72 -13.59 -14.39
C LEU A 58 -8.90 -13.10 -15.24
N GLN A 59 -9.84 -14.01 -15.53
CA GLN A 59 -11.08 -13.64 -16.20
C GLN A 59 -12.02 -13.03 -15.18
N VAL A 60 -12.63 -11.92 -15.58
CA VAL A 60 -13.35 -11.05 -14.66
C VAL A 60 -14.78 -10.97 -15.21
N THR A 61 -15.71 -11.70 -14.61
CA THR A 61 -17.17 -11.41 -14.74
C THR A 61 -17.57 -10.14 -13.99
N VAL A 62 -16.58 -9.48 -13.41
CA VAL A 62 -16.62 -8.28 -12.59
C VAL A 62 -16.66 -7.01 -13.46
N GLY A 63 -17.49 -6.98 -14.50
CA GLY A 63 -17.75 -5.83 -15.39
C GLY A 63 -16.51 -5.12 -15.98
N ASP A 64 -16.28 -5.27 -17.29
CA ASP A 64 -15.08 -4.84 -18.04
C ASP A 64 -14.75 -3.33 -18.09
N ALA A 65 -15.30 -2.49 -17.21
CA ALA A 65 -15.07 -1.04 -17.17
C ALA A 65 -14.82 -0.49 -15.75
N LEU A 66 -14.68 -1.34 -14.73
CA LEU A 66 -14.39 -0.91 -13.37
C LEU A 66 -12.92 -0.49 -13.21
N ASP A 67 -12.67 0.46 -12.32
CA ASP A 67 -11.32 0.86 -11.92
C ASP A 67 -10.98 0.18 -10.59
N LEU A 68 -10.23 -0.92 -10.66
CA LEU A 68 -9.94 -1.79 -9.52
C LEU A 68 -8.77 -1.24 -8.71
N ARG A 69 -9.06 -0.28 -7.84
CA ARG A 69 -8.07 0.48 -7.06
C ARG A 69 -7.54 -0.22 -5.83
N GLY A 70 -8.27 -1.19 -5.27
CA GLY A 70 -7.87 -1.90 -4.07
C GLY A 70 -7.84 -3.40 -4.26
N ILE A 71 -6.81 -4.05 -3.71
CA ILE A 71 -6.68 -5.50 -3.65
C ILE A 71 -5.96 -5.89 -2.36
N VAL A 72 -6.49 -6.88 -1.66
CA VAL A 72 -5.89 -7.46 -0.44
C VAL A 72 -5.93 -8.97 -0.59
N ALA A 73 -4.76 -9.57 -0.81
CA ALA A 73 -4.60 -11.00 -1.00
C ALA A 73 -4.06 -11.65 0.28
N PHE A 74 -4.63 -12.80 0.63
CA PHE A 74 -4.17 -13.61 1.75
C PHE A 74 -3.36 -14.82 1.31
N ASN A 75 -3.65 -15.31 0.10
CA ASN A 75 -2.99 -16.46 -0.50
C ASN A 75 -3.28 -16.54 -2.01
N GLU A 76 -2.90 -17.65 -2.65
CA GLU A 76 -3.18 -17.90 -4.08
C GLU A 76 -4.68 -18.02 -4.40
N LYS A 77 -5.54 -18.27 -3.40
CA LYS A 77 -6.97 -18.56 -3.58
C LYS A 77 -7.88 -17.44 -3.10
N MET A 78 -7.51 -16.75 -2.01
CA MET A 78 -8.37 -15.77 -1.36
C MET A 78 -7.82 -14.35 -1.51
N ALA A 79 -8.68 -13.47 -2.01
CA ALA A 79 -8.44 -12.04 -2.06
C ALA A 79 -9.75 -11.26 -1.97
N TYR A 80 -9.66 -10.05 -1.41
CA TYR A 80 -10.67 -9.00 -1.56
C TYR A 80 -10.23 -8.03 -2.64
N LEU A 81 -11.21 -7.49 -3.36
CA LEU A 81 -11.00 -6.55 -4.46
C LEU A 81 -11.99 -5.40 -4.32
N MET A 82 -11.52 -4.18 -4.55
CA MET A 82 -12.31 -2.97 -4.46
C MET A 82 -12.20 -2.19 -5.76
N SER A 83 -13.36 -1.75 -6.25
CA SER A 83 -13.47 -0.78 -7.34
C SER A 83 -13.85 0.59 -6.82
N SER A 84 -13.34 1.62 -7.46
CA SER A 84 -13.66 3.03 -7.17
C SER A 84 -14.53 3.63 -8.27
N GLY A 85 -15.39 4.58 -7.90
CA GLY A 85 -16.26 5.31 -8.81
C GLY A 85 -17.61 5.63 -8.17
N GLU A 86 -18.32 6.63 -8.69
CA GLU A 86 -19.62 7.06 -8.13
C GLU A 86 -20.66 5.93 -8.10
N GLY A 87 -21.34 5.78 -6.97
CA GLY A 87 -22.46 4.87 -6.75
C GLY A 87 -22.12 3.42 -7.06
N GLU A 88 -22.89 2.79 -7.95
CA GLU A 88 -22.75 1.36 -8.26
C GLU A 88 -21.45 1.01 -8.99
N LYS A 89 -20.56 1.96 -9.25
CA LYS A 89 -19.19 1.69 -9.69
C LYS A 89 -18.25 1.36 -8.53
N SER A 90 -18.58 1.80 -7.31
CA SER A 90 -17.87 1.41 -6.10
C SER A 90 -18.41 0.09 -5.57
N ARG A 91 -17.54 -0.91 -5.53
CA ARG A 91 -17.92 -2.29 -5.16
C ARG A 91 -16.80 -2.99 -4.43
N ILE A 92 -17.19 -3.88 -3.52
CA ILE A 92 -16.31 -4.82 -2.84
C ILE A 92 -16.62 -6.23 -3.35
N TYR A 93 -15.59 -6.96 -3.75
CA TYR A 93 -15.66 -8.34 -4.20
C TYR A 93 -14.75 -9.23 -3.35
N LYS A 94 -15.06 -10.52 -3.33
CA LYS A 94 -14.23 -11.56 -2.72
C LYS A 94 -14.12 -12.76 -3.64
N THR A 95 -12.94 -13.37 -3.67
CA THR A 95 -12.70 -14.68 -4.25
C THR A 95 -12.14 -15.63 -3.19
N THR A 96 -12.39 -16.92 -3.36
CA THR A 96 -11.84 -18.02 -2.55
C THR A 96 -11.33 -19.17 -3.41
N ASP A 97 -11.30 -19.01 -4.73
CA ASP A 97 -10.94 -20.02 -5.72
C ASP A 97 -9.83 -19.52 -6.67
N GLY A 98 -9.07 -18.51 -6.25
CA GLY A 98 -7.95 -17.98 -7.01
C GLY A 98 -8.39 -17.06 -8.15
N GLY A 99 -9.55 -16.42 -7.98
CA GLY A 99 -10.15 -15.49 -8.93
C GLY A 99 -10.74 -16.18 -10.16
N GLU A 100 -11.09 -17.46 -10.05
CA GLU A 100 -11.97 -18.11 -11.03
C GLU A 100 -13.39 -17.55 -10.93
N THR A 101 -13.84 -17.29 -9.69
CA THR A 101 -15.08 -16.55 -9.42
C THR A 101 -14.87 -15.43 -8.42
N TRP A 102 -15.65 -14.36 -8.61
CA TRP A 102 -15.69 -13.19 -7.73
C TRP A 102 -17.13 -12.93 -7.32
N ARG A 103 -17.38 -12.92 -6.01
CA ARG A 103 -18.69 -12.63 -5.44
C ARG A 103 -18.76 -11.17 -5.03
N LEU A 104 -19.83 -10.48 -5.45
CA LEU A 104 -20.12 -9.11 -5.00
C LEU A 104 -20.55 -9.17 -3.54
N GLN A 105 -19.78 -8.49 -2.67
CA GLN A 105 -20.01 -8.43 -1.24
C GLN A 105 -20.77 -7.16 -0.85
N TYR A 106 -20.45 -6.03 -1.48
CA TYR A 106 -21.09 -4.74 -1.18
C TYR A 106 -21.07 -3.79 -2.37
N THR A 107 -22.15 -3.02 -2.52
CA THR A 107 -22.28 -1.86 -3.41
C THR A 107 -23.38 -0.94 -2.87
N ASP A 108 -23.35 0.33 -3.25
CA ASP A 108 -24.41 1.28 -2.94
C ASP A 108 -24.85 2.04 -4.21
N LYS A 109 -26.08 2.55 -4.21
CA LYS A 109 -26.64 3.33 -5.33
C LYS A 109 -26.53 4.84 -5.14
N ARG A 110 -26.26 5.30 -3.92
CA ARG A 110 -26.05 6.72 -3.60
C ARG A 110 -24.92 7.26 -4.44
N LYS A 111 -25.11 8.42 -5.07
CA LYS A 111 -24.13 8.97 -6.02
C LYS A 111 -22.81 9.32 -5.33
N GLU A 112 -22.90 9.76 -4.09
CA GLU A 112 -21.81 10.15 -3.19
C GLU A 112 -21.00 8.95 -2.69
N PHE A 113 -21.48 7.72 -2.89
CA PHE A 113 -20.72 6.53 -2.50
C PHE A 113 -19.53 6.35 -3.44
N PHE A 114 -18.33 6.49 -2.89
CA PHE A 114 -17.08 6.39 -3.62
C PHE A 114 -16.03 5.73 -2.72
N LEU A 115 -15.67 4.48 -3.00
CA LEU A 115 -14.68 3.74 -2.22
C LEU A 115 -13.25 4.11 -2.64
N ASP A 116 -12.39 4.39 -1.66
CA ASP A 116 -11.02 4.85 -1.87
C ASP A 116 -9.95 3.86 -1.41
N ALA A 117 -10.23 3.05 -0.38
CA ALA A 117 -9.30 2.05 0.13
C ALA A 117 -10.00 0.89 0.82
N ILE A 118 -9.39 -0.29 0.76
CA ILE A 118 -9.75 -1.48 1.51
C ILE A 118 -8.53 -2.03 2.23
N ALA A 119 -8.68 -2.37 3.50
CA ALA A 119 -7.64 -2.97 4.33
C ALA A 119 -8.24 -4.10 5.15
N CYS A 120 -7.45 -5.15 5.40
CA CYS A 120 -7.91 -6.28 6.21
C CYS A 120 -6.91 -6.62 7.30
N HIS A 121 -7.44 -6.95 8.47
CA HIS A 121 -6.66 -7.49 9.57
C HIS A 121 -6.56 -9.02 9.48
N THR A 122 -7.62 -9.68 9.04
CA THR A 122 -7.67 -11.13 8.79
C THR A 122 -8.50 -11.44 7.56
N GLU A 123 -8.50 -12.70 7.12
CA GLU A 123 -9.34 -13.21 6.02
C GLU A 123 -10.83 -12.88 6.15
N THR A 124 -11.31 -12.60 7.36
CA THR A 124 -12.73 -12.31 7.65
C THR A 124 -12.96 -10.92 8.24
N ARG A 125 -11.91 -10.22 8.67
CA ARG A 125 -12.01 -8.90 9.28
C ARG A 125 -11.38 -7.85 8.39
N CYS A 126 -12.23 -7.09 7.71
CA CYS A 126 -11.82 -6.07 6.76
C CYS A 126 -12.60 -4.77 6.97
N PHE A 127 -12.00 -3.69 6.48
CA PHE A 127 -12.51 -2.33 6.50
C PHE A 127 -12.39 -1.73 5.10
N ALA A 128 -13.38 -0.92 4.71
CA ALA A 128 -13.33 -0.17 3.48
C ALA A 128 -13.74 1.28 3.74
N LEU A 129 -13.02 2.21 3.14
CA LEU A 129 -13.16 3.64 3.33
C LEU A 129 -13.79 4.27 2.08
N SER A 130 -14.78 5.12 2.30
CA SER A 130 -15.43 5.93 1.27
C SER A 130 -15.31 7.41 1.60
N ASP A 131 -15.38 8.22 0.56
CA ASP A 131 -15.61 9.66 0.65
C ASP A 131 -16.87 10.00 1.49
N PRO A 132 -16.99 11.26 1.97
CA PRO A 132 -18.06 11.65 2.87
C PRO A 132 -19.47 11.50 2.29
N ILE A 133 -20.37 10.92 3.07
CA ILE A 133 -21.81 10.94 2.86
C ILE A 133 -22.44 11.67 4.05
N ASP A 134 -23.33 12.62 3.76
CA ASP A 134 -23.97 13.48 4.78
C ASP A 134 -22.96 14.17 5.73
N GLY A 135 -21.81 14.57 5.16
CA GLY A 135 -20.78 15.34 5.87
C GLY A 135 -19.84 14.54 6.76
N LYS A 136 -19.86 13.20 6.72
CA LYS A 136 -18.89 12.34 7.41
C LYS A 136 -18.37 11.24 6.50
N PHE A 137 -17.09 10.87 6.66
CA PHE A 137 -16.52 9.72 5.97
C PHE A 137 -17.27 8.45 6.36
N LEU A 138 -17.44 7.55 5.39
CA LEU A 138 -18.10 6.27 5.58
C LEU A 138 -17.02 5.19 5.68
N LEU A 139 -16.95 4.50 6.82
CA LEU A 139 -16.26 3.23 6.92
C LEU A 139 -17.27 2.09 6.90
N LEU A 140 -16.98 1.08 6.08
CA LEU A 140 -17.63 -0.22 6.11
C LEU A 140 -16.72 -1.21 6.85
N SER A 141 -17.32 -2.17 7.52
CA SER A 141 -16.61 -3.26 8.17
C SER A 141 -17.29 -4.60 7.92
N THR A 142 -16.49 -5.66 7.94
CA THR A 142 -16.95 -7.04 8.01
C THR A 142 -16.15 -7.80 9.07
N SER A 143 -16.77 -8.79 9.69
CA SER A 143 -16.12 -9.70 10.66
C SER A 143 -16.18 -11.18 10.25
N ASP A 144 -16.97 -11.50 9.24
CA ASP A 144 -17.12 -12.83 8.64
C ASP A 144 -16.63 -12.89 7.19
N GLY A 145 -16.28 -11.74 6.60
CA GLY A 145 -15.80 -11.63 5.23
C GLY A 145 -16.90 -11.70 4.17
N GLU A 146 -18.17 -11.76 4.55
CA GLU A 146 -19.31 -11.89 3.63
C GLU A 146 -20.34 -10.76 3.83
N HIS A 147 -20.57 -10.33 5.07
CA HIS A 147 -21.53 -9.27 5.38
C HIS A 147 -20.79 -7.99 5.75
N TRP A 148 -21.03 -6.93 4.98
CA TRP A 148 -20.42 -5.62 5.15
C TRP A 148 -21.44 -4.61 5.67
N ASN A 149 -21.08 -3.90 6.74
CA ASN A 149 -21.95 -2.93 7.40
C ASN A 149 -21.23 -1.61 7.67
N PRO A 150 -21.90 -0.46 7.50
CA PRO A 150 -21.39 0.83 7.97
C PRO A 150 -21.04 0.81 9.46
N LEU A 151 -19.88 1.36 9.81
CA LEU A 151 -19.52 1.64 11.19
C LEU A 151 -20.22 2.91 11.69
N PRO A 152 -20.45 3.05 13.00
CA PRO A 152 -21.02 4.27 13.57
C PRO A 152 -20.13 5.48 13.29
N SER A 153 -20.71 6.53 12.67
CA SER A 153 -20.01 7.79 12.42
C SER A 153 -20.29 8.85 13.47
N ALA A 154 -21.12 8.57 14.49
CA ALA A 154 -21.52 9.54 15.51
C ALA A 154 -20.32 10.17 16.22
N ASN A 155 -19.31 9.36 16.56
CA ASN A 155 -18.07 9.77 17.23
C ASN A 155 -16.96 10.23 16.27
N MET A 156 -17.24 10.30 14.96
CA MET A 156 -16.30 10.80 13.96
C MET A 156 -16.49 12.31 13.75
N ALA A 157 -15.37 13.04 13.64
CA ALA A 157 -15.40 14.44 13.25
C ALA A 157 -16.00 14.60 11.84
N ALA A 158 -16.67 15.73 11.59
CA ALA A 158 -17.20 16.03 10.27
C ALA A 158 -16.08 16.23 9.25
N ALA A 159 -16.35 15.86 8.00
CA ALA A 159 -15.55 16.26 6.86
C ALA A 159 -15.69 17.77 6.63
N LEU A 160 -14.61 18.42 6.23
CA LEU A 160 -14.65 19.80 5.76
C LEU A 160 -15.28 19.84 4.36
N PRO A 161 -15.89 20.97 3.96
CA PRO A 161 -16.41 21.11 2.60
C PRO A 161 -15.33 20.87 1.54
N GLY A 162 -15.53 19.85 0.69
CA GLY A 162 -14.57 19.46 -0.36
C GLY A 162 -13.38 18.64 0.14
N GLU A 163 -13.41 18.16 1.38
CA GLU A 163 -12.46 17.16 1.87
C GLU A 163 -12.85 15.77 1.41
N GLY A 164 -11.84 14.99 1.02
CA GLY A 164 -12.01 13.63 0.52
C GLY A 164 -10.77 12.78 0.77
N VAL A 165 -10.88 11.52 0.38
CA VAL A 165 -9.79 10.53 0.37
C VAL A 165 -9.31 10.38 -1.08
N PHE A 166 -8.13 9.79 -1.27
CA PHE A 166 -7.60 9.53 -2.61
C PHE A 166 -7.42 8.04 -2.87
N ALA A 167 -8.19 7.49 -3.81
CA ALA A 167 -8.04 6.15 -4.38
C ALA A 167 -6.76 5.97 -5.24
N ALA A 168 -5.58 6.20 -4.66
CA ALA A 168 -4.31 6.23 -5.38
C ALA A 168 -3.68 4.86 -5.54
N SER A 169 -3.47 4.17 -4.42
CA SER A 169 -2.60 2.99 -4.27
C SER A 169 -3.17 1.90 -3.36
N ASN A 170 -4.40 2.07 -2.85
CA ASN A 170 -5.01 1.32 -1.74
C ASN A 170 -4.38 1.53 -0.35
N SER A 171 -3.33 2.35 -0.21
CA SER A 171 -2.61 2.53 1.06
C SER A 171 -2.98 3.83 1.79
N GLY A 172 -4.13 4.45 1.47
CA GLY A 172 -4.68 5.60 2.20
C GLY A 172 -5.38 5.24 3.52
N LEU A 173 -5.64 3.94 3.74
CA LEU A 173 -6.23 3.35 4.94
C LEU A 173 -5.25 2.32 5.50
N VAL A 174 -4.96 2.39 6.80
CA VAL A 174 -4.08 1.44 7.50
C VAL A 174 -4.83 0.87 8.70
N VAL A 175 -4.68 -0.44 8.91
CA VAL A 175 -5.24 -1.17 10.05
C VAL A 175 -4.10 -1.93 10.72
N SER A 176 -3.86 -1.69 12.01
CA SER A 176 -2.83 -2.36 12.81
C SER A 176 -3.40 -2.75 14.17
N GLY A 177 -3.62 -4.05 14.40
CA GLY A 177 -4.37 -4.51 15.57
C GLY A 177 -5.78 -3.93 15.60
N GLU A 178 -6.08 -3.15 16.65
CA GLU A 178 -7.36 -2.43 16.80
C GLU A 178 -7.32 -1.00 16.22
N GLU A 179 -6.13 -0.53 15.85
CA GLU A 179 -5.91 0.82 15.38
C GLU A 179 -6.26 0.97 13.90
N ILE A 180 -6.99 2.02 13.55
CA ILE A 180 -7.34 2.39 12.18
C ILE A 180 -6.91 3.82 11.93
N PHE A 181 -6.16 4.04 10.84
CA PHE A 181 -5.75 5.36 10.38
C PHE A 181 -6.18 5.59 8.94
N PHE A 182 -6.66 6.79 8.61
CA PHE A 182 -6.79 7.20 7.21
C PHE A 182 -6.45 8.67 6.99
N GLY A 183 -5.90 8.95 5.81
CA GLY A 183 -5.48 10.29 5.39
C GLY A 183 -6.49 10.95 4.47
N THR A 184 -6.60 12.27 4.57
CA THR A 184 -7.50 13.09 3.74
C THR A 184 -6.76 14.23 3.03
N GLY A 185 -7.45 14.88 2.09
CA GLY A 185 -6.98 16.08 1.41
C GLY A 185 -8.10 17.03 1.02
N GLY A 186 -7.78 17.98 0.15
CA GLY A 186 -8.68 19.06 -0.24
C GLY A 186 -8.38 20.32 0.58
N PRO A 187 -9.33 20.84 1.38
CA PRO A 187 -9.13 22.06 2.17
C PRO A 187 -8.04 21.91 3.24
N ALA A 188 -7.91 20.73 3.85
CA ALA A 188 -6.88 20.38 4.83
C ALA A 188 -6.37 18.97 4.57
N ALA A 189 -5.13 18.69 4.98
CA ALA A 189 -4.57 17.34 5.00
C ALA A 189 -4.64 16.83 6.44
N ARG A 190 -5.61 15.96 6.72
CA ARG A 190 -5.86 15.45 8.08
C ARG A 190 -5.65 13.94 8.15
N VAL A 191 -5.29 13.46 9.33
CA VAL A 191 -5.31 12.04 9.67
C VAL A 191 -6.39 11.80 10.68
N PHE A 192 -7.31 10.90 10.34
CA PHE A 192 -8.29 10.35 11.24
C PHE A 192 -7.74 9.07 11.85
N HIS A 193 -7.97 8.92 13.15
CA HIS A 193 -7.47 7.79 13.92
C HIS A 193 -8.55 7.24 14.84
N SER A 194 -8.72 5.93 14.82
CA SER A 194 -9.53 5.19 15.79
C SER A 194 -8.66 4.13 16.47
N PRO A 195 -8.64 4.06 17.81
CA PRO A 195 -7.92 3.02 18.55
C PRO A 195 -8.76 1.76 18.82
N ASP A 196 -10.01 1.73 18.37
CA ASP A 196 -11.01 0.75 18.79
C ASP A 196 -11.85 0.25 17.60
N LEU A 197 -11.19 -0.13 16.51
CA LEU A 197 -11.80 -0.72 15.31
C LEU A 197 -12.90 0.18 14.67
N GLY A 198 -12.77 1.49 14.82
CA GLY A 198 -13.64 2.50 14.22
C GLY A 198 -14.82 2.95 15.07
N HIS A 199 -14.85 2.65 16.37
CA HIS A 199 -15.95 3.04 17.28
C HIS A 199 -15.81 4.48 17.82
N THR A 200 -14.59 4.94 18.08
CA THR A 200 -14.25 6.30 18.49
C THR A 200 -13.15 6.86 17.60
N TRP A 201 -13.12 8.19 17.45
CA TRP A 201 -12.21 8.84 16.51
C TRP A 201 -11.57 10.09 17.10
N THR A 202 -10.31 10.30 16.74
CA THR A 202 -9.62 11.57 16.82
C THR A 202 -9.21 12.02 15.42
N VAL A 203 -8.94 13.32 15.26
CA VAL A 203 -8.44 13.87 13.99
C VAL A 203 -7.32 14.87 14.28
N ALA A 204 -6.24 14.76 13.52
CA ALA A 204 -5.10 15.65 13.58
C ALA A 204 -4.85 16.30 12.21
N GLU A 205 -4.63 17.62 12.19
CA GLU A 205 -4.10 18.27 11.00
C GLU A 205 -2.61 17.95 10.83
N THR A 206 -2.19 17.76 9.59
CA THR A 206 -0.80 17.46 9.25
C THR A 206 -0.15 18.61 8.51
N PRO A 207 1.19 18.67 8.45
CA PRO A 207 1.87 19.65 7.64
C PRO A 207 1.98 19.22 6.17
N ILE A 208 1.21 18.25 5.66
CA ILE A 208 1.21 17.89 4.24
C ILE A 208 0.55 18.99 3.40
N ALA A 209 0.90 19.09 2.12
CA ALA A 209 0.29 20.04 1.19
C ALA A 209 -1.24 19.89 1.14
N SER A 210 -1.95 21.01 1.23
CA SER A 210 -3.41 21.08 1.20
C SER A 210 -3.88 22.44 0.66
N GLY A 211 -5.20 22.68 0.66
CA GLY A 211 -5.83 23.92 0.18
C GLY A 211 -6.32 23.83 -1.27
N LYS A 212 -6.17 22.66 -1.92
CA LYS A 212 -6.64 22.38 -3.27
C LYS A 212 -7.29 21.00 -3.32
N PRO A 213 -8.31 20.78 -4.17
CA PRO A 213 -8.92 19.46 -4.34
C PRO A 213 -7.95 18.36 -4.79
N SER A 214 -6.79 18.73 -5.35
CA SER A 214 -5.77 17.79 -5.82
C SER A 214 -4.65 17.52 -4.81
N ALA A 215 -4.71 18.13 -3.63
CA ALA A 215 -3.63 18.08 -2.64
C ALA A 215 -4.07 17.44 -1.31
N GLY A 216 -3.20 16.62 -0.72
CA GLY A 216 -3.42 16.01 0.59
C GLY A 216 -2.55 14.78 0.82
N ILE A 217 -3.01 13.91 1.72
CA ILE A 217 -2.36 12.63 2.05
C ILE A 217 -2.92 11.53 1.15
N PHE A 218 -2.04 10.80 0.47
CA PHE A 218 -2.42 9.74 -0.48
C PHE A 218 -2.07 8.35 0.04
N SER A 219 -1.10 8.26 0.94
CA SER A 219 -0.70 6.99 1.54
C SER A 219 -0.19 7.19 2.95
N LEU A 220 -0.49 6.20 3.78
CA LEU A 220 0.01 6.02 5.14
C LEU A 220 0.74 4.67 5.23
N ALA A 221 1.72 4.58 6.12
CA ALA A 221 2.33 3.33 6.54
C ALA A 221 2.80 3.45 7.99
N ILE A 222 2.83 2.34 8.72
CA ILE A 222 3.24 2.26 10.13
C ILE A 222 4.45 1.32 10.22
N ASP A 223 5.45 1.66 11.03
CA ASP A 223 6.57 0.77 11.35
C ASP A 223 6.35 -0.02 12.65
N ASP A 224 7.29 -0.91 12.96
CA ASP A 224 7.24 -1.76 14.15
C ASP A 224 7.36 -0.98 15.48
N ASN A 225 7.65 0.32 15.44
CA ASN A 225 7.76 1.22 16.59
C ASN A 225 6.60 2.22 16.66
N ASP A 226 5.47 1.94 16.00
CA ASP A 226 4.28 2.78 15.91
C ASP A 226 4.53 4.19 15.31
N ARG A 227 5.64 4.36 14.58
CA ARG A 227 5.85 5.58 13.77
C ARG A 227 4.98 5.48 12.54
N ILE A 228 4.26 6.57 12.27
CA ILE A 228 3.39 6.67 11.11
C ILE A 228 4.04 7.60 10.10
N MET A 229 4.19 7.13 8.88
CA MET A 229 4.62 7.91 7.73
C MET A 229 3.41 8.27 6.89
N ALA A 230 3.28 9.56 6.54
CA ALA A 230 2.32 10.05 5.58
C ALA A 230 3.05 10.62 4.37
N VAL A 231 2.63 10.20 3.17
CA VAL A 231 3.07 10.81 1.93
C VAL A 231 1.89 11.27 1.08
N GLY A 232 2.16 12.26 0.25
CA GLY A 232 1.17 12.86 -0.61
C GLY A 232 1.77 14.00 -1.41
N GLY A 233 1.08 15.15 -1.42
CA GLY A 233 1.45 16.30 -2.25
C GLY A 233 0.28 16.74 -3.11
N ASP A 234 0.55 17.31 -4.29
CA ASP A 234 -0.46 17.74 -5.26
C ASP A 234 -0.29 16.96 -6.57
N TYR A 235 -1.23 16.08 -6.92
CA TYR A 235 -1.10 15.26 -8.14
C TYR A 235 -1.15 16.07 -9.43
N LYS A 236 -1.59 17.34 -9.39
CA LYS A 236 -1.55 18.26 -10.55
C LYS A 236 -0.19 18.97 -10.68
N GLU A 237 0.65 18.91 -9.66
CA GLU A 237 2.03 19.42 -9.67
C GLU A 237 3.01 18.29 -9.25
N PRO A 238 3.06 17.16 -9.97
CA PRO A 238 3.69 15.94 -9.46
C PRO A 238 5.21 16.07 -9.21
N GLY A 239 5.87 16.99 -9.92
CA GLY A 239 7.30 17.29 -9.74
C GLY A 239 7.62 18.29 -8.64
N ARG A 240 6.64 18.78 -7.89
CA ARG A 240 6.85 19.80 -6.85
C ARG A 240 7.10 19.13 -5.49
N PRO A 241 8.33 19.19 -4.94
CA PRO A 241 8.66 18.59 -3.64
C PRO A 241 8.24 19.50 -2.48
N TYR A 242 6.95 19.84 -2.41
CA TYR A 242 6.42 20.76 -1.40
C TYR A 242 5.51 20.00 -0.44
N ARG A 243 5.95 19.88 0.82
CA ARG A 243 5.18 19.28 1.91
C ARG A 243 4.58 17.91 1.51
N ALA A 244 5.38 17.09 0.86
CA ALA A 244 5.00 15.80 0.30
C ALA A 244 5.13 14.64 1.30
N ALA A 245 5.88 14.81 2.40
CA ALA A 245 5.98 13.81 3.45
C ALA A 245 6.03 14.42 4.86
N ALA A 246 5.42 13.70 5.80
CA ALA A 246 5.37 14.02 7.22
C ALA A 246 5.29 12.73 8.03
N TYR A 247 5.69 12.78 9.30
CA TYR A 247 5.67 11.62 10.17
C TYR A 247 5.15 11.95 11.57
N SER A 248 4.64 10.95 12.26
CA SER A 248 4.25 10.99 13.66
C SER A 248 5.01 9.94 14.45
N VAL A 249 5.34 10.26 15.70
CA VAL A 249 6.03 9.36 16.66
C VAL A 249 5.24 9.17 17.95
N ASP A 250 3.99 9.62 17.97
CA ASP A 250 3.12 9.64 19.15
C ASP A 250 1.73 9.08 18.85
N GLY A 251 1.67 8.10 17.93
CA GLY A 251 0.43 7.42 17.53
C GLY A 251 -0.50 8.31 16.70
N GLY A 252 0.04 9.18 15.85
CA GLY A 252 -0.73 10.05 14.97
C GLY A 252 -1.30 11.31 15.61
N LYS A 253 -0.98 11.60 16.88
CA LYS A 253 -1.49 12.77 17.62
C LYS A 253 -0.87 14.07 17.13
N THR A 254 0.43 14.07 16.88
CA THR A 254 1.16 15.20 16.31
C THR A 254 1.99 14.78 15.11
N TRP A 255 2.18 15.71 14.18
CA TRP A 255 2.82 15.45 12.89
C TRP A 255 3.92 16.45 12.60
N GLN A 256 5.06 15.93 12.15
CA GLN A 256 6.25 16.70 11.82
C GLN A 256 6.56 16.57 10.34
N LEU A 257 6.88 17.68 9.70
CA LEU A 257 7.34 17.66 8.32
C LEU A 257 8.72 17.02 8.25
N VAL A 258 8.98 16.18 7.24
CA VAL A 258 10.31 15.60 7.04
C VAL A 258 11.34 16.68 6.70
N ALA A 259 12.58 16.52 7.14
CA ALA A 259 13.64 17.52 6.96
C ALA A 259 14.06 17.66 5.49
N ARG A 260 14.08 16.55 4.74
CA ARG A 260 14.26 16.55 3.27
C ARG A 260 13.12 15.80 2.61
N GLN A 261 12.34 16.52 1.81
CA GLN A 261 11.15 16.02 1.13
C GLN A 261 11.51 14.98 0.04
N PRO A 262 10.60 14.04 -0.27
CA PRO A 262 10.65 13.28 -1.52
C PRO A 262 10.69 14.21 -2.74
N GLY A 263 11.17 13.70 -3.88
CA GLY A 263 11.31 14.43 -5.15
C GLY A 263 10.00 14.97 -5.77
N GLY A 264 8.86 14.80 -5.12
CA GLY A 264 7.56 15.27 -5.60
C GLY A 264 6.38 14.61 -4.89
N TYR A 265 5.23 14.65 -5.53
CA TYR A 265 4.03 13.94 -5.11
C TYR A 265 4.27 12.42 -5.07
N ARG A 266 3.92 11.76 -3.96
CA ARG A 266 4.01 10.29 -3.84
C ARG A 266 2.63 9.70 -3.58
N SER A 267 2.30 8.67 -4.34
CA SER A 267 1.03 7.95 -4.24
C SER A 267 1.09 6.79 -3.27
N ALA A 268 2.29 6.27 -2.96
CA ALA A 268 2.47 5.13 -2.07
C ALA A 268 3.70 5.33 -1.17
N VAL A 269 3.61 4.82 0.05
CA VAL A 269 4.74 4.64 0.98
C VAL A 269 4.67 3.26 1.62
N ALA A 270 5.81 2.63 1.85
CA ALA A 270 5.94 1.38 2.56
C ALA A 270 7.14 1.40 3.50
N HIS A 271 7.01 0.74 4.64
CA HIS A 271 8.09 0.45 5.58
C HIS A 271 8.90 -0.75 5.08
N ILE A 272 10.24 -0.65 5.08
CA ILE A 272 11.13 -1.74 4.68
C ILE A 272 11.57 -2.51 5.93
N ASP A 273 12.22 -1.80 6.87
CA ASP A 273 12.67 -2.27 8.19
C ASP A 273 13.11 -1.07 9.04
N ASP A 274 13.77 -1.33 10.18
CA ASP A 274 14.22 -0.32 11.14
C ASP A 274 14.82 0.93 10.49
N GLY A 275 14.01 1.99 10.47
CA GLY A 275 14.37 3.29 9.93
C GLY A 275 14.38 3.41 8.40
N ARG A 276 14.12 2.36 7.63
CA ARG A 276 14.11 2.39 6.17
C ARG A 276 12.71 2.40 5.58
N TRP A 277 12.51 3.30 4.62
CA TRP A 277 11.22 3.53 3.97
C TRP A 277 11.40 3.73 2.48
N VAL A 278 10.39 3.35 1.71
CA VAL A 278 10.30 3.64 0.27
C VAL A 278 9.00 4.39 -0.02
N ALA A 279 9.07 5.38 -0.90
CA ALA A 279 7.92 6.08 -1.44
C ALA A 279 8.01 6.08 -2.96
N ALA A 280 6.86 5.98 -3.62
CA ALA A 280 6.77 5.89 -5.07
C ALA A 280 5.67 6.81 -5.62
N GLY A 281 5.86 7.26 -6.86
CA GLY A 281 4.89 8.11 -7.54
C GLY A 281 5.18 8.30 -9.03
N PRO A 282 4.43 9.20 -9.70
CA PRO A 282 4.47 9.37 -11.15
C PRO A 282 5.81 9.82 -11.74
N ASN A 283 6.67 10.44 -10.93
CA ASN A 283 7.98 10.94 -11.32
C ASN A 283 9.13 10.22 -10.61
N GLY A 284 8.89 9.01 -10.11
CA GLY A 284 9.93 8.16 -9.54
C GLY A 284 9.78 7.89 -8.06
N GLU A 285 10.88 7.43 -7.49
CA GLU A 285 10.93 6.80 -6.18
C GLU A 285 11.92 7.51 -5.26
N ASP A 286 11.66 7.40 -3.97
CA ASP A 286 12.50 7.95 -2.92
C ASP A 286 12.68 6.95 -1.79
N PHE A 287 13.85 7.00 -1.19
CA PHE A 287 14.22 6.15 -0.07
C PHE A 287 14.68 6.99 1.10
N SER A 288 14.27 6.61 2.30
CA SER A 288 14.87 7.10 3.54
C SER A 288 15.54 5.93 4.26
N SER A 289 16.64 6.23 4.94
CA SER A 289 17.38 5.27 5.77
C SER A 289 17.61 5.81 7.18
N ASP A 290 16.75 6.74 7.61
CA ASP A 290 16.88 7.51 8.85
C ASP A 290 15.50 7.81 9.46
N SER A 291 14.67 6.77 9.55
CA SER A 291 13.32 6.81 10.12
C SER A 291 12.38 7.79 9.41
N GLY A 292 12.58 7.96 8.10
CA GLY A 292 11.75 8.80 7.24
C GLY A 292 12.08 10.29 7.31
N VAL A 293 13.16 10.71 7.96
CA VAL A 293 13.48 12.12 8.18
C VAL A 293 14.09 12.78 6.92
N HIS A 294 14.93 12.07 6.16
CA HIS A 294 15.50 12.58 4.92
C HIS A 294 15.31 11.63 3.73
N TRP A 295 14.58 12.09 2.71
CA TRP A 295 14.26 11.29 1.52
C TRP A 295 15.20 11.55 0.37
N LYS A 296 15.76 10.49 -0.22
CA LYS A 296 16.66 10.57 -1.36
C LYS A 296 15.96 10.00 -2.58
N HIS A 297 15.82 10.81 -3.62
CA HIS A 297 15.36 10.35 -4.93
C HIS A 297 16.37 9.38 -5.56
N THR A 298 15.89 8.28 -6.14
CA THR A 298 16.76 7.18 -6.61
C THR A 298 16.64 6.84 -8.08
N ASP A 299 15.44 6.87 -8.65
CA ASP A 299 15.17 6.55 -10.05
C ASP A 299 13.91 7.30 -10.50
N SER A 300 13.55 7.20 -11.79
CA SER A 300 12.40 7.87 -12.39
C SER A 300 11.30 6.88 -12.81
N LEU A 301 11.24 5.69 -12.21
CA LEU A 301 10.23 4.71 -12.57
C LEU A 301 8.86 5.19 -12.07
N ASN A 302 7.93 5.37 -13.01
CA ASN A 302 6.57 5.77 -12.69
C ASN A 302 5.83 4.59 -12.07
N LEU A 303 5.53 4.71 -10.78
CA LEU A 303 4.84 3.70 -9.99
C LEU A 303 3.68 4.34 -9.23
N ASN A 304 2.59 3.59 -9.09
CA ASN A 304 1.37 4.01 -8.41
C ASN A 304 1.24 3.41 -7.02
N ALA A 305 1.56 2.13 -6.86
CA ALA A 305 1.40 1.39 -5.61
C ALA A 305 2.61 0.51 -5.32
N VAL A 306 2.85 0.25 -4.04
CA VAL A 306 3.97 -0.54 -3.52
C VAL A 306 3.42 -1.46 -2.43
N ALA A 307 3.84 -2.74 -2.45
CA ALA A 307 3.62 -3.69 -1.38
C ALA A 307 4.94 -4.42 -1.10
N LEU A 308 5.39 -4.38 0.15
CA LEU A 308 6.56 -5.12 0.62
C LEU A 308 6.08 -6.27 1.51
N LEU A 309 6.65 -7.45 1.30
CA LEU A 309 6.42 -8.61 2.16
C LEU A 309 7.45 -8.63 3.29
N ASP A 310 8.70 -8.35 2.94
CA ASP A 310 9.83 -8.34 3.86
C ASP A 310 10.94 -7.41 3.33
N VAL A 311 12.10 -7.43 3.99
CA VAL A 311 13.24 -6.56 3.67
C VAL A 311 13.88 -6.86 2.30
N PHE A 312 13.61 -8.01 1.70
CA PHE A 312 14.14 -8.46 0.40
C PHE A 312 13.07 -8.55 -0.68
N THR A 313 11.81 -8.75 -0.28
CA THR A 313 10.74 -9.19 -1.16
C THR A 313 9.61 -8.17 -1.24
N GLY A 314 9.25 -7.75 -2.45
CA GLY A 314 8.18 -6.79 -2.64
C GLY A 314 7.94 -6.43 -4.11
N TRP A 315 6.80 -5.82 -4.39
CA TRP A 315 6.42 -5.41 -5.74
C TRP A 315 5.84 -4.01 -5.76
N ALA A 316 6.00 -3.36 -6.91
CA ALA A 316 5.34 -2.12 -7.24
C ALA A 316 4.66 -2.23 -8.60
N VAL A 317 3.60 -1.44 -8.79
CA VAL A 317 2.83 -1.43 -10.04
C VAL A 317 2.57 0.00 -10.51
N GLY A 318 2.41 0.17 -11.83
CA GLY A 318 2.35 1.49 -12.46
C GLY A 318 1.55 1.54 -13.77
N PRO A 319 1.67 2.63 -14.54
CA PRO A 319 1.02 2.78 -15.84
C PRO A 319 1.53 1.76 -16.87
N ASN A 320 0.78 1.58 -17.96
CA ASN A 320 1.14 0.72 -19.10
C ASN A 320 1.55 -0.70 -18.69
N GLY A 321 0.86 -1.26 -17.70
CA GLY A 321 1.10 -2.59 -17.15
C GLY A 321 2.43 -2.76 -16.43
N THR A 322 3.07 -1.65 -16.02
CA THR A 322 4.36 -1.70 -15.32
C THR A 322 4.20 -2.49 -14.02
N ILE A 323 5.04 -3.50 -13.86
CA ILE A 323 5.26 -4.23 -12.61
C ILE A 323 6.76 -4.18 -12.34
N ALA A 324 7.16 -4.01 -11.09
CA ALA A 324 8.56 -4.07 -10.72
C ALA A 324 8.76 -4.85 -9.42
N HIS A 325 9.76 -5.70 -9.42
CA HIS A 325 10.19 -6.43 -8.23
C HIS A 325 11.19 -5.60 -7.44
N PHE A 326 11.05 -5.59 -6.12
CA PHE A 326 11.93 -4.88 -5.21
C PHE A 326 13.33 -5.49 -5.21
N VAL A 327 14.35 -4.65 -5.15
CA VAL A 327 15.75 -5.05 -5.07
C VAL A 327 16.37 -4.34 -3.88
N ASN A 328 16.57 -5.07 -2.78
CA ASN A 328 17.28 -4.53 -1.65
C ASN A 328 18.80 -4.61 -1.87
N HIS A 329 19.45 -3.44 -1.83
CA HIS A 329 20.91 -3.31 -2.01
C HIS A 329 21.70 -3.38 -0.71
N THR A 330 21.03 -3.55 0.42
CA THR A 330 21.72 -3.81 1.70
C THR A 330 22.13 -5.27 1.78
N GLN A 331 23.19 -5.62 1.04
CA GLN A 331 24.06 -6.68 1.51
C GLN A 331 24.75 -6.16 2.77
N TYR A 332 24.19 -6.41 3.95
CA TYR A 332 25.09 -6.82 5.01
C TYR A 332 25.82 -8.02 4.42
N GLU A 333 27.13 -7.90 4.20
CA GLU A 333 27.98 -9.07 4.12
C GLU A 333 27.66 -9.85 5.41
N ILE A 334 26.81 -10.87 5.31
CA ILE A 334 26.76 -11.92 6.32
C ILE A 334 28.10 -12.63 6.16
N ARG A 335 29.16 -12.03 6.70
CA ARG A 335 30.38 -12.75 7.01
C ARG A 335 29.98 -13.72 8.10
N PHE A 336 29.54 -14.90 7.71
CA PHE A 336 29.63 -16.06 8.57
C PHE A 336 31.09 -16.16 9.01
N ARG A 337 31.43 -15.58 10.16
CA ARG A 337 32.55 -16.08 10.96
C ARG A 337 32.12 -17.49 11.32
N ARG A 338 32.62 -18.49 10.59
CA ARG A 338 32.53 -19.88 11.04
C ARG A 338 33.09 -19.90 12.47
N PRO A 339 32.30 -20.31 13.48
CA PRO A 339 32.85 -20.57 14.79
C PRO A 339 33.82 -21.74 14.64
N ASN A 340 35.10 -21.51 14.93
CA ASN A 340 36.13 -22.51 15.19
C ASN A 340 36.09 -23.76 14.29
N SER A 341 36.65 -23.69 13.09
CA SER A 341 37.19 -24.89 12.46
C SER A 341 38.55 -25.19 13.12
N PRO A 342 38.77 -26.35 13.76
CA PRO A 342 40.06 -26.67 14.35
C PRO A 342 41.11 -26.71 13.24
N ALA A 343 42.22 -26.01 13.45
CA ALA A 343 43.37 -26.05 12.57
C ALA A 343 43.80 -27.51 12.40
N ARG A 344 43.59 -28.08 11.21
CA ARG A 344 44.36 -29.25 10.79
C ARG A 344 45.78 -28.77 10.57
N LEU A 345 46.64 -29.00 11.56
CA LEU A 345 48.08 -29.06 11.38
C LEU A 345 48.36 -30.17 10.36
N ALA A 346 48.64 -29.77 9.12
CA ALA A 346 49.29 -30.66 8.17
C ALA A 346 50.76 -30.74 8.59
N SER A 347 51.14 -31.89 9.16
CA SER A 347 52.55 -32.23 9.39
C SER A 347 53.24 -32.37 8.05
N VAL A 348 54.24 -31.51 7.83
CA VAL A 348 55.20 -31.63 6.73
C VAL A 348 56.20 -32.71 7.12
N ASN A 349 56.19 -33.84 6.40
CA ASN A 349 57.33 -34.76 6.36
C ASN A 349 58.38 -34.14 5.44
N LEU A 350 59.55 -33.79 5.99
CA LEU A 350 60.77 -33.59 5.22
C LEU A 350 61.71 -34.76 5.54
N ALA A 351 62.10 -35.48 4.49
CA ALA A 351 63.24 -36.38 4.50
C ALA A 351 64.50 -35.51 4.34
N GLU A 352 65.33 -35.47 5.39
CA GLU A 352 66.73 -35.93 5.47
C GLU A 352 67.27 -35.64 6.88
#